data_AF-A0A5B1BHH6-F1
#
_entry.id   AF-A0A5B1BHH6-F1
#
_cell.length_a   1.000
_cell.length_b   1.000
_cell.length_c   1.000
_cell.angle_alpha   90.00
_cell.angle_beta   90.00
_cell.angle_gamma   90.00
#
_symmetry.space_group_name_H-M   'P 1'
#
loop_
_entity.id
_entity.type
_entity.pdbx_description
1 polymer ?
#
loop_
_entity_poly.entity_id
_entity_poly.type
_entity_poly.pdbx_seq_one_letter_code
_entity_poly.pdbx_strand_id
1 'polypeptide(L)'
;MLMRKNLWGLFFFFFLNTVFSQEKRLEITSQVRKESTFVKTGEIDVNAKKESEEESGDKENLKNTEESNFLFNEPRSLEKETENFRVDILEINSKYSDYAPSFYKGELVFASSRNKGRLTTILHDLNNQPFLDLYTTKPATKGGKSVIRLKGSINTKFHESSAIFSKDGKTVYFTRNSYSNSTPVRSSKGIVLLKMYRATYHNGKWIDIEELPFNSAEYSIAHPALSLDEKFLYFASDMPGSYGESDLYMVELYKDGSFGTPQNMGSVINTSGRETFPYISDKGKLFFASDGHQGLGGLDIFMAVPTEYEKIKVYNLGAPINSSEDDFTFIINEADKKGYFASNRKGGRGDDDIYSFEQIGPLLEYRKRMPKVKKKLEQHMKFKPKKVETTSL
;
A
#
# COMPACT_ATOMS: atom_id res chain seq x y z
N MET A 1 22.48 58.91 -29.25
CA MET A 1 23.25 58.84 -27.98
C MET A 1 22.34 58.19 -26.95
N LEU A 2 22.88 57.27 -26.14
CA LEU A 2 22.20 56.33 -25.23
C LEU A 2 21.42 55.14 -25.86
N MET A 3 22.17 54.16 -26.35
CA MET A 3 21.82 52.74 -26.14
C MET A 3 23.12 52.02 -25.78
N ARG A 4 23.39 51.87 -24.48
CA ARG A 4 24.40 50.97 -23.90
C ARG A 4 24.41 51.17 -22.38
N LYS A 5 23.86 50.19 -21.65
CA LYS A 5 24.24 49.73 -20.31
C LYS A 5 23.12 48.87 -19.74
N ASN A 6 23.24 47.55 -19.90
CA ASN A 6 22.84 46.51 -18.91
C ASN A 6 22.99 45.10 -19.50
N LEU A 7 24.18 44.77 -20.01
CA LEU A 7 24.51 43.39 -20.41
C LEU A 7 25.42 42.67 -19.41
N TRP A 8 25.85 43.33 -18.33
CA TRP A 8 26.73 42.73 -17.30
C TRP A 8 25.98 42.16 -16.09
N GLY A 9 24.69 42.50 -15.89
CA GLY A 9 23.88 41.92 -14.82
C GLY A 9 23.35 40.51 -15.12
N LEU A 10 23.16 40.15 -16.39
CA LEU A 10 22.65 38.84 -16.78
C LEU A 10 23.72 37.73 -16.78
N PHE A 11 25.00 38.08 -16.93
CA PHE A 11 26.08 37.08 -16.96
C PHE A 11 26.50 36.62 -15.55
N PHE A 12 26.29 37.45 -14.52
CA PHE A 12 26.61 37.11 -13.13
C PHE A 12 25.58 36.15 -12.49
N PHE A 13 24.35 36.14 -13.01
CA PHE A 13 23.26 35.28 -12.49
C PHE A 13 23.34 33.82 -12.96
N PHE A 14 24.04 33.56 -14.07
CA PHE A 14 24.24 32.21 -14.60
C PHE A 14 25.48 31.50 -14.06
N PHE A 15 26.47 32.22 -13.51
CA PHE A 15 27.73 31.59 -13.08
C PHE A 15 27.74 31.10 -11.62
N LEU A 16 26.91 31.67 -10.72
CA LEU A 16 26.79 31.16 -9.34
C LEU A 16 25.85 29.95 -9.18
N ASN A 17 24.91 29.73 -10.11
CA ASN A 17 24.03 28.55 -10.06
C ASN A 17 24.74 27.25 -10.44
N THR A 18 25.85 27.32 -11.16
CA THR A 18 26.55 26.12 -11.64
C THR A 18 27.55 25.57 -10.61
N VAL A 19 28.13 26.42 -9.77
CA VAL A 19 29.13 26.00 -8.77
C VAL A 19 28.50 25.45 -7.48
N PHE A 20 27.32 25.96 -7.08
CA PHE A 20 26.57 25.40 -5.94
C PHE A 20 25.76 24.12 -6.27
N SER A 21 25.72 23.70 -7.54
CA SER A 21 24.96 22.51 -7.97
C SER A 21 25.77 21.21 -7.93
N GLN A 22 27.09 21.25 -7.81
CA GLN A 22 27.94 20.05 -7.87
C GLN A 22 28.16 19.43 -6.48
N GLU A 23 28.43 20.22 -5.44
CA GLU A 23 28.61 19.69 -4.07
C GLU A 23 27.31 19.16 -3.46
N LYS A 24 26.16 19.75 -3.82
CA LYS A 24 24.85 19.30 -3.34
C LYS A 24 24.42 17.94 -3.92
N ARG A 25 25.01 17.48 -5.03
CA ARG A 25 24.67 16.20 -5.66
C ARG A 25 25.25 14.99 -4.92
N LEU A 26 26.34 15.16 -4.15
CA LEU A 26 27.00 14.05 -3.46
C LEU A 26 26.36 13.70 -2.10
N GLU A 27 25.68 14.65 -1.45
CA GLU A 27 24.92 14.36 -0.21
C GLU A 27 23.55 13.73 -0.49
N ILE A 28 22.91 14.09 -1.61
CA ILE A 28 21.57 13.61 -2.00
C ILE A 28 21.56 12.09 -2.22
N THR A 29 22.61 11.52 -2.79
CA THR A 29 22.67 10.08 -3.12
C THR A 29 22.61 9.16 -1.89
N SER A 30 23.04 9.63 -0.71
CA SER A 30 22.94 8.86 0.53
C SER A 30 21.59 9.04 1.24
N GLN A 31 20.91 10.17 1.01
CA GLN A 31 19.66 10.57 1.68
C GLN A 31 18.41 9.95 1.03
N VAL A 32 18.49 9.59 -0.26
CA VAL A 32 17.39 9.00 -1.05
C VAL A 32 16.99 7.59 -0.59
N ARG A 33 17.82 6.88 0.17
CA ARG A 33 17.58 5.47 0.55
C ARG A 33 16.45 5.25 1.58
N LYS A 34 15.85 6.31 2.15
CA LYS A 34 14.88 6.20 3.26
C LYS A 34 13.51 6.83 3.00
N GLU A 35 13.37 7.80 2.08
CA GLU A 35 12.03 8.20 1.59
C GLU A 35 11.37 7.07 0.78
N SER A 36 12.19 6.12 0.31
CA SER A 36 11.82 4.98 -0.51
C SER A 36 11.07 3.85 0.23
N THR A 37 10.87 3.90 1.54
CA THR A 37 10.24 2.77 2.27
C THR A 37 8.71 2.75 2.11
N PHE A 38 8.01 3.89 2.12
CA PHE A 38 6.53 3.88 2.00
C PHE A 38 5.98 3.66 0.58
N VAL A 39 6.71 4.05 -0.49
CA VAL A 39 6.23 4.00 -1.89
C VAL A 39 7.36 3.72 -2.91
N LYS A 40 8.17 2.68 -2.71
CA LYS A 40 9.04 2.20 -3.80
C LYS A 40 8.19 1.42 -4.81
N THR A 41 7.78 2.07 -5.89
CA THR A 41 7.43 1.39 -7.14
C THR A 41 8.73 0.97 -7.83
N GLY A 42 8.90 -0.33 -8.03
CA GLY A 42 10.19 -0.94 -8.39
C GLY A 42 10.73 -0.56 -9.78
N GLU A 43 12.01 -0.18 -9.83
CA GLU A 43 12.91 -0.57 -10.92
C GLU A 43 13.95 -1.52 -10.32
N ILE A 44 14.06 -2.72 -10.90
CA ILE A 44 15.10 -3.71 -10.56
C ILE A 44 16.34 -3.39 -11.40
N ASP A 45 17.42 -2.98 -10.73
CA ASP A 45 18.72 -2.76 -11.35
C ASP A 45 19.43 -4.11 -11.56
N VAL A 46 19.34 -4.63 -12.78
CA VAL A 46 19.87 -5.94 -13.19
C VAL A 46 21.38 -5.87 -13.41
N ASN A 47 22.19 -5.57 -12.38
CA ASN A 47 23.66 -5.66 -12.51
C ASN A 47 24.46 -5.86 -11.20
N ALA A 48 23.83 -6.04 -10.04
CA ALA A 48 24.56 -6.16 -8.76
C ALA A 48 24.90 -7.62 -8.33
N LYS A 49 24.78 -8.62 -9.21
CA LYS A 49 25.19 -10.01 -8.92
C LYS A 49 26.43 -10.41 -9.74
N LYS A 50 27.57 -9.82 -9.42
CA LYS A 50 28.92 -10.34 -9.73
C LYS A 50 29.89 -9.57 -8.84
N GLU A 51 30.11 -10.06 -7.63
CA GLU A 51 31.31 -9.85 -6.78
C GLU A 51 30.94 -10.16 -5.32
N SER A 52 31.03 -11.44 -4.94
CA SER A 52 31.46 -11.92 -3.63
C SER A 52 31.26 -13.43 -3.55
N GLU A 53 32.15 -14.19 -4.17
CA GLU A 53 32.42 -15.59 -3.82
C GLU A 53 33.92 -15.67 -3.46
N GLU A 54 34.27 -16.58 -2.54
CA GLU A 54 35.51 -16.72 -1.75
C GLU A 54 35.46 -15.95 -0.39
N GLU A 55 35.57 -16.55 0.80
CA GLU A 55 35.97 -17.90 1.22
C GLU A 55 35.62 -18.11 2.71
N SER A 56 35.61 -19.38 3.16
CA SER A 56 35.45 -19.93 4.53
C SER A 56 34.02 -19.93 5.13
N GLY A 57 33.44 -21.04 5.60
CA GLY A 57 33.96 -22.38 5.85
C GLY A 57 33.60 -22.82 7.27
N ASP A 58 32.32 -23.10 7.54
CA ASP A 58 31.93 -23.96 8.67
C ASP A 58 30.71 -24.82 8.30
N LYS A 59 30.93 -26.13 8.31
CA LYS A 59 29.94 -27.17 8.03
C LYS A 59 29.31 -27.61 9.35
N GLU A 60 28.03 -27.31 9.56
CA GLU A 60 27.11 -28.22 10.26
C GLU A 60 25.64 -27.80 10.09
N ASN A 61 24.76 -28.80 9.92
CA ASN A 61 23.30 -28.75 9.73
C ASN A 61 22.73 -28.45 8.33
N LEU A 62 23.15 -29.26 7.35
CA LEU A 62 22.33 -29.66 6.20
C LEU A 62 21.31 -30.73 6.63
N LYS A 63 20.07 -30.33 6.92
CA LYS A 63 18.87 -31.19 6.88
C LYS A 63 17.62 -30.30 6.92
N ASN A 64 17.16 -29.87 5.74
CA ASN A 64 15.76 -29.57 5.38
C ASN A 64 15.66 -28.95 3.97
N THR A 65 16.17 -29.63 2.95
CA THR A 65 16.16 -29.17 1.55
C THR A 65 15.32 -30.04 0.61
N GLU A 66 14.28 -30.71 1.13
CA GLU A 66 13.30 -31.42 0.29
C GLU A 66 11.90 -30.75 0.27
N GLU A 67 11.66 -29.71 1.08
CA GLU A 67 10.43 -28.89 1.00
C GLU A 67 10.51 -27.78 -0.06
N SER A 68 11.70 -27.50 -0.60
CA SER A 68 11.99 -26.36 -1.49
C SER A 68 11.63 -26.56 -2.96
N ASN A 69 11.18 -27.76 -3.37
CA ASN A 69 11.04 -28.11 -4.79
C ASN A 69 9.59 -28.17 -5.31
N PHE A 70 8.59 -27.70 -4.55
CA PHE A 70 7.18 -27.74 -4.99
C PHE A 70 6.52 -26.38 -5.25
N LEU A 71 7.26 -25.27 -5.13
CA LEU A 71 6.76 -23.91 -5.42
C LEU A 71 7.32 -23.28 -6.71
N PHE A 72 8.22 -23.96 -7.41
CA PHE A 72 8.77 -23.49 -8.68
C PHE A 72 8.05 -24.14 -9.87
N ASN A 73 6.77 -23.82 -10.05
CA ASN A 73 6.29 -23.67 -11.41
C ASN A 73 6.41 -22.19 -11.74
N GLU A 74 7.27 -21.89 -12.72
CA GLU A 74 7.36 -20.63 -13.46
C GLU A 74 6.05 -19.83 -13.40
N PRO A 75 6.07 -18.53 -13.05
CA PRO A 75 4.85 -17.73 -13.00
C PRO A 75 4.22 -17.74 -14.39
N ARG A 76 3.14 -18.50 -14.54
CA ARG A 76 2.29 -18.40 -15.73
C ARG A 76 1.82 -16.96 -15.80
N SER A 77 2.31 -16.28 -16.83
CA SER A 77 1.74 -15.06 -17.37
C SER A 77 0.21 -15.07 -17.27
N LEU A 78 -0.36 -14.00 -16.69
CA LEU A 78 -1.66 -13.47 -17.10
C LEU A 78 -2.88 -14.41 -16.91
N GLU A 79 -2.96 -15.22 -15.85
CA GLU A 79 -4.24 -15.86 -15.54
C GLU A 79 -5.24 -14.77 -15.08
N LYS A 80 -6.03 -14.21 -16.00
CA LYS A 80 -7.12 -13.26 -15.68
C LYS A 80 -8.26 -13.92 -14.91
N GLU A 81 -8.32 -15.25 -14.93
CA GLU A 81 -9.35 -16.03 -14.28
C GLU A 81 -8.71 -17.25 -13.61
N THR A 82 -9.14 -17.53 -12.38
CA THR A 82 -8.92 -18.78 -11.68
C THR A 82 -10.26 -19.30 -11.16
N GLU A 83 -10.29 -20.46 -10.51
CA GLU A 83 -11.51 -20.97 -9.86
C GLU A 83 -12.08 -20.00 -8.79
N ASN A 84 -11.28 -19.05 -8.29
CA ASN A 84 -11.67 -18.18 -7.19
C ASN A 84 -11.93 -16.73 -7.58
N PHE A 85 -11.28 -16.24 -8.63
CA PHE A 85 -11.39 -14.85 -9.04
C PHE A 85 -11.34 -14.69 -10.55
N ARG A 86 -12.11 -13.74 -11.04
CA ARG A 86 -11.94 -13.11 -12.35
C ARG A 86 -11.44 -11.69 -12.14
N VAL A 87 -10.44 -11.26 -12.89
CA VAL A 87 -9.80 -9.94 -12.78
C VAL A 87 -9.81 -9.24 -14.13
N ASP A 88 -10.25 -7.99 -14.14
CA ASP A 88 -10.31 -7.13 -15.32
C ASP A 88 -9.73 -5.75 -15.01
N ILE A 89 -8.94 -5.21 -15.94
CA ILE A 89 -8.42 -3.83 -15.84
C ILE A 89 -9.56 -2.82 -16.04
N LEU A 90 -9.54 -1.72 -15.27
CA LEU A 90 -10.53 -0.66 -15.43
C LEU A 90 -10.19 0.31 -16.56
N GLU A 91 -11.18 0.61 -17.41
CA GLU A 91 -11.04 1.60 -18.47
C GLU A 91 -10.72 3.03 -17.97
N ILE A 92 -11.03 3.30 -16.70
CA ILE A 92 -10.82 4.61 -16.07
C ILE A 92 -9.35 4.92 -15.79
N ASN A 93 -8.48 3.91 -15.81
CA ASN A 93 -7.05 4.12 -15.61
C ASN A 93 -6.52 5.09 -16.66
N SER A 94 -5.58 5.91 -16.23
CA SER A 94 -4.86 6.88 -17.02
C SER A 94 -3.54 6.27 -17.49
N LYS A 95 -2.65 7.11 -18.03
CA LYS A 95 -1.28 6.69 -18.37
C LYS A 95 -0.28 6.96 -17.22
N TYR A 96 -0.80 7.25 -16.04
CA TYR A 96 -0.09 7.61 -14.81
C TYR A 96 -0.57 6.69 -13.69
N SER A 97 -0.09 6.87 -12.45
CA SER A 97 -0.60 6.09 -11.31
C SER A 97 -2.08 6.40 -11.02
N ASP A 98 -2.85 5.33 -10.85
CA ASP A 98 -4.25 5.30 -10.41
C ASP A 98 -4.43 4.17 -9.39
N TYR A 99 -4.73 4.50 -8.13
CA TYR A 99 -4.81 3.51 -7.05
C TYR A 99 -5.70 3.97 -5.89
N ALA A 100 -5.74 3.16 -4.82
CA ALA A 100 -6.51 3.42 -3.60
C ALA A 100 -8.00 3.65 -3.86
N PRO A 101 -8.69 2.71 -4.53
CA PRO A 101 -10.13 2.78 -4.71
C PRO A 101 -10.85 2.77 -3.36
N SER A 102 -12.01 3.41 -3.31
CA SER A 102 -12.93 3.42 -2.18
C SER A 102 -14.38 3.59 -2.65
N PHE A 103 -15.30 2.98 -1.93
CA PHE A 103 -16.73 3.10 -2.22
C PHE A 103 -17.30 4.39 -1.60
N TYR A 104 -18.03 5.19 -2.39
CA TYR A 104 -18.76 6.35 -1.87
C TYR A 104 -20.08 6.56 -2.62
N LYS A 105 -21.22 6.38 -1.93
CA LYS A 105 -22.57 6.62 -2.50
C LYS A 105 -22.82 5.96 -3.87
N GLY A 106 -22.31 4.74 -4.04
CA GLY A 106 -22.41 3.99 -5.30
C GLY A 106 -21.45 4.46 -6.40
N GLU A 107 -20.50 5.35 -6.10
CA GLU A 107 -19.39 5.76 -6.95
C GLU A 107 -18.07 5.14 -6.44
N LEU A 108 -17.05 5.18 -7.32
CA LEU A 108 -15.69 4.81 -7.00
C LEU A 108 -14.87 6.10 -6.84
N VAL A 109 -14.30 6.31 -5.66
CA VAL A 109 -13.31 7.36 -5.41
C VAL A 109 -11.92 6.75 -5.39
N PHE A 110 -10.95 7.42 -6.01
CA PHE A 110 -9.58 6.91 -6.11
C PHE A 110 -8.55 8.05 -6.24
N ALA A 111 -7.29 7.74 -5.98
CA ALA A 111 -6.16 8.66 -6.13
C ALA A 111 -5.60 8.57 -7.55
N SER A 112 -5.22 9.70 -8.14
CA SER A 112 -4.68 9.72 -9.50
C SER A 112 -3.72 10.87 -9.78
N SER A 113 -2.66 10.57 -10.51
CA SER A 113 -1.68 11.54 -11.03
C SER A 113 -2.12 12.15 -12.37
N ARG A 114 -3.39 11.96 -12.77
CA ARG A 114 -3.96 12.46 -14.03
C ARG A 114 -4.12 13.98 -14.13
N ASN A 115 -3.78 14.75 -13.09
CA ASN A 115 -4.02 16.19 -13.11
C ASN A 115 -3.25 16.85 -14.28
N LYS A 116 -3.95 17.65 -15.07
CA LYS A 116 -3.40 18.48 -16.14
C LYS A 116 -3.77 19.92 -15.86
N GLY A 117 -2.83 20.85 -16.01
CA GLY A 117 -3.14 22.29 -16.03
C GLY A 117 -3.10 23.02 -14.69
N ARG A 118 -2.31 22.57 -13.71
CA ARG A 118 -1.82 23.50 -12.67
C ARG A 118 -0.80 24.43 -13.31
N LEU A 119 -0.87 25.74 -13.02
CA LEU A 119 0.12 26.75 -13.45
C LEU A 119 1.55 26.35 -13.05
N THR A 120 1.70 25.53 -12.01
CA THR A 120 2.91 24.81 -11.63
C THR A 120 2.57 23.34 -11.39
N THR A 121 3.04 22.44 -12.26
CA THR A 121 3.02 21.00 -11.99
C THR A 121 4.20 20.68 -11.08
N ILE A 122 3.95 20.26 -9.84
CA ILE A 122 5.00 19.69 -8.99
C ILE A 122 5.09 18.21 -9.36
N LEU A 123 6.27 17.80 -9.80
CA LEU A 123 6.57 16.42 -10.18
C LEU A 123 7.11 15.70 -8.95
N HIS A 124 6.73 14.43 -8.81
CA HIS A 124 7.27 13.52 -7.83
C HIS A 124 8.63 13.01 -8.32
N ASP A 125 9.65 13.11 -7.48
CA ASP A 125 11.04 12.92 -7.90
C ASP A 125 11.35 11.46 -8.34
N LEU A 126 10.56 10.47 -7.90
CA LEU A 126 10.80 9.06 -8.20
C LEU A 126 10.31 8.63 -9.59
N ASN A 127 9.11 9.06 -10.00
CA ASN A 127 8.52 8.67 -11.29
C ASN A 127 8.25 9.87 -12.22
N ASN A 128 8.70 11.06 -11.80
CA ASN A 128 8.54 12.32 -12.52
C ASN A 128 7.07 12.61 -12.92
N GLN A 129 6.12 12.16 -12.09
CA GLN A 129 4.69 12.33 -12.31
C GLN A 129 4.10 13.46 -11.47
N PRO A 130 2.99 14.08 -11.89
CA PRO A 130 2.30 15.05 -11.04
C PRO A 130 1.85 14.46 -9.70
N PHE A 131 1.74 15.30 -8.68
CA PHE A 131 1.17 14.87 -7.40
C PHE A 131 -0.28 14.40 -7.53
N LEU A 132 -0.61 13.38 -6.75
CA LEU A 132 -1.93 12.72 -6.72
C LEU A 132 -3.00 13.69 -6.20
N ASP A 133 -4.16 13.70 -6.86
CA ASP A 133 -5.40 14.24 -6.31
C ASP A 133 -6.43 13.10 -6.19
N LEU A 134 -7.49 13.29 -5.41
CA LEU A 134 -8.65 12.41 -5.33
C LEU A 134 -9.70 12.74 -6.40
N TYR A 135 -10.19 11.70 -7.06
CA TYR A 135 -11.20 11.75 -8.12
C TYR A 135 -12.35 10.79 -7.83
N THR A 136 -13.53 11.06 -8.39
CA THR A 136 -14.68 10.15 -8.38
C THR A 136 -15.09 9.78 -9.81
N THR A 137 -15.65 8.59 -9.96
CA THR A 137 -16.33 8.14 -11.17
C THR A 137 -17.53 7.28 -10.80
N LYS A 138 -18.56 7.31 -11.65
CA LYS A 138 -19.63 6.30 -11.56
C LYS A 138 -19.04 4.93 -11.92
N PRO A 139 -19.54 3.83 -11.33
CA PRO A 139 -19.06 2.49 -11.64
C PRO A 139 -19.19 2.21 -13.14
N ALA A 140 -18.18 1.55 -13.71
CA ALA A 140 -17.98 1.36 -15.14
C ALA A 140 -19.14 0.63 -15.86
N THR A 141 -20.13 0.10 -15.14
CA THR A 141 -21.28 -0.62 -15.71
C THR A 141 -22.32 0.28 -16.40
N LYS A 142 -22.22 1.61 -16.29
CA LYS A 142 -23.15 2.55 -16.94
C LYS A 142 -22.47 3.64 -17.77
N GLY A 143 -21.59 3.26 -18.70
CA GLY A 143 -21.12 4.15 -19.78
C GLY A 143 -20.53 5.50 -19.34
N GLY A 144 -20.21 5.64 -18.05
CA GLY A 144 -19.82 6.89 -17.42
C GLY A 144 -18.33 7.07 -17.52
N LYS A 145 -17.86 7.69 -18.60
CA LYS A 145 -16.44 8.02 -18.81
C LYS A 145 -15.97 9.27 -18.03
N SER A 146 -16.85 9.89 -17.26
CA SER A 146 -16.55 11.16 -16.59
C SER A 146 -15.89 10.93 -15.24
N VAL A 147 -14.56 10.94 -15.23
CA VAL A 147 -13.79 11.06 -14.00
C VAL A 147 -13.75 12.52 -13.57
N ILE A 148 -14.17 12.80 -12.34
CA ILE A 148 -14.35 14.15 -11.80
C ILE A 148 -13.44 14.32 -10.59
N ARG A 149 -12.60 15.36 -10.58
CA ARG A 149 -11.79 15.71 -9.40
C ARG A 149 -12.71 16.08 -8.24
N LEU A 150 -12.45 15.53 -7.04
CA LEU A 150 -13.24 15.89 -5.87
C LEU A 150 -13.17 17.41 -5.62
N LYS A 151 -14.34 18.00 -5.34
CA LYS A 151 -14.51 19.45 -5.18
C LYS A 151 -14.29 19.87 -3.73
N GLY A 152 -13.89 21.12 -3.53
CA GLY A 152 -13.62 21.70 -2.22
C GLY A 152 -12.12 21.83 -1.94
N SER A 153 -11.76 21.83 -0.66
CA SER A 153 -10.39 22.02 -0.16
C SER A 153 -9.63 20.70 0.08
N ILE A 154 -10.25 19.56 -0.28
CA ILE A 154 -9.66 18.24 -0.08
C ILE A 154 -8.43 17.98 -0.96
N ASN A 155 -8.38 18.56 -2.15
CA ASN A 155 -7.27 18.35 -3.06
C ASN A 155 -6.37 19.59 -3.15
N THR A 156 -5.11 19.48 -2.74
CA THR A 156 -4.16 20.60 -2.60
C THR A 156 -3.00 20.45 -3.55
N LYS A 157 -2.05 21.39 -3.52
CA LYS A 157 -0.81 21.29 -4.30
C LYS A 157 0.14 20.17 -3.84
N PHE A 158 -0.25 19.37 -2.85
CA PHE A 158 0.49 18.23 -2.30
C PHE A 158 -0.20 16.92 -2.70
N HIS A 159 0.40 15.77 -2.39
CA HIS A 159 -0.21 14.49 -2.67
C HIS A 159 -1.39 14.22 -1.74
N GLU A 160 -2.53 13.84 -2.31
CA GLU A 160 -3.64 13.21 -1.59
C GLU A 160 -3.92 11.81 -2.13
N SER A 161 -4.12 10.85 -1.22
CA SER A 161 -4.45 9.48 -1.56
C SER A 161 -5.32 8.83 -0.48
N SER A 162 -5.74 7.58 -0.74
CA SER A 162 -6.35 6.69 0.26
C SER A 162 -7.45 7.34 1.07
N ALA A 163 -8.63 7.47 0.45
CA ALA A 163 -9.81 8.02 1.10
C ALA A 163 -10.72 6.91 1.62
N ILE A 164 -11.31 7.10 2.81
CA ILE A 164 -12.39 6.29 3.33
C ILE A 164 -13.52 7.18 3.83
N PHE A 165 -14.75 6.81 3.55
CA PHE A 165 -15.93 7.62 3.81
C PHE A 165 -16.78 7.04 4.91
N SER A 166 -17.36 7.90 5.74
CA SER A 166 -18.35 7.48 6.71
C SER A 166 -19.64 6.99 6.02
N LYS A 167 -20.38 6.13 6.69
CA LYS A 167 -21.65 5.54 6.21
C LYS A 167 -22.71 6.58 5.93
N ASP A 168 -22.78 7.63 6.75
CA ASP A 168 -23.68 8.76 6.51
C ASP A 168 -23.24 9.63 5.30
N GLY A 169 -22.04 9.37 4.79
CA GLY A 169 -21.44 10.02 3.64
C GLY A 169 -21.11 11.49 3.86
N LYS A 170 -20.93 11.92 5.12
CA LYS A 170 -20.63 13.30 5.49
C LYS A 170 -19.18 13.53 5.90
N THR A 171 -18.45 12.49 6.27
CA THR A 171 -17.05 12.57 6.69
C THR A 171 -16.19 11.73 5.74
N VAL A 172 -15.01 12.24 5.41
CA VAL A 172 -13.95 11.48 4.75
C VAL A 172 -12.68 11.56 5.58
N TYR A 173 -11.98 10.44 5.72
CA TYR A 173 -10.61 10.37 6.21
C TYR A 173 -9.70 10.07 5.04
N PHE A 174 -8.56 10.74 4.95
CA PHE A 174 -7.65 10.57 3.81
C PHE A 174 -6.19 10.84 4.18
N THR A 175 -5.27 10.36 3.35
CA THR A 175 -3.83 10.59 3.50
C THR A 175 -3.39 11.80 2.68
N ARG A 176 -2.50 12.63 3.24
CA ARG A 176 -1.86 13.74 2.53
C ARG A 176 -0.44 13.99 3.04
N ASN A 177 0.45 14.48 2.18
CA ASN A 177 1.76 14.98 2.61
C ASN A 177 1.64 16.11 3.65
N SER A 178 2.56 16.13 4.61
CA SER A 178 2.65 17.15 5.65
C SER A 178 3.02 18.52 5.07
N TYR A 179 2.24 19.56 5.38
CA TYR A 179 2.53 20.94 5.00
C TYR A 179 1.99 21.95 6.01
N SER A 180 2.59 23.15 6.04
CA SER A 180 2.15 24.30 6.84
C SER A 180 2.32 25.56 6.01
N ASN A 181 1.31 26.45 6.01
CA ASN A 181 1.31 27.69 5.21
C ASN A 181 1.74 27.48 3.76
N SER A 182 1.20 26.44 3.11
CA SER A 182 1.55 26.05 1.73
C SER A 182 3.02 25.63 1.53
N THR A 183 3.76 25.30 2.56
CA THR A 183 5.14 24.84 2.48
C THR A 183 5.22 23.41 3.05
N PRO A 184 5.90 22.45 2.37
CA PRO A 184 6.09 21.12 2.93
C PRO A 184 6.75 21.22 4.31
N VAL A 185 6.23 20.46 5.27
CA VAL A 185 6.85 20.30 6.58
C VAL A 185 7.70 19.04 6.51
N ARG A 186 8.98 19.20 6.82
CA ARG A 186 9.96 18.11 6.80
C ARG A 186 10.25 17.65 8.21
N SER A 187 10.49 16.36 8.37
CA SER A 187 11.00 15.77 9.61
C SER A 187 12.41 16.27 9.94
N SER A 188 12.91 15.92 11.12
CA SER A 188 14.31 16.11 11.51
C SER A 188 15.31 15.53 10.49
N LYS A 189 14.90 14.56 9.67
CA LYS A 189 15.70 13.92 8.61
C LYS A 189 15.54 14.59 7.24
N GLY A 190 14.80 15.69 7.16
CA GLY A 190 14.55 16.40 5.91
C GLY A 190 13.47 15.77 5.04
N ILE A 191 12.70 14.79 5.53
CA ILE A 191 11.72 14.02 4.75
C ILE A 191 10.33 14.64 4.87
N VAL A 192 9.59 14.75 3.75
CA VAL A 192 8.17 15.11 3.78
C VAL A 192 7.34 13.87 4.07
N LEU A 193 6.82 13.76 5.30
CA LEU A 193 6.08 12.59 5.76
C LEU A 193 4.58 12.66 5.44
N LEU A 194 3.91 11.52 5.54
CA LEU A 194 2.47 11.39 5.35
C LEU A 194 1.72 11.65 6.66
N LYS A 195 0.57 12.30 6.56
CA LYS A 195 -0.36 12.52 7.66
C LYS A 195 -1.78 12.14 7.24
N MET A 196 -2.60 11.83 8.24
CA MET A 196 -4.04 11.63 8.05
C MET A 196 -4.86 12.87 8.39
N TYR A 197 -5.86 13.15 7.57
CA TYR A 197 -6.78 14.27 7.76
C TYR A 197 -8.21 13.77 7.69
N ARG A 198 -9.15 14.54 8.25
CA ARG A 198 -10.58 14.41 7.98
C ARG A 198 -11.14 15.66 7.31
N ALA A 199 -12.24 15.50 6.57
CA ALA A 199 -12.99 16.60 5.97
C ALA A 199 -14.50 16.33 6.02
N THR A 200 -15.30 17.38 5.98
CA THR A 200 -16.76 17.32 6.00
C THR A 200 -17.37 17.66 4.64
N TYR A 201 -18.51 17.05 4.32
CA TYR A 201 -19.23 17.28 3.07
C TYR A 201 -20.32 18.34 3.24
N HIS A 202 -20.15 19.48 2.58
CA HIS A 202 -21.13 20.56 2.55
C HIS A 202 -21.36 21.07 1.12
N ASN A 203 -22.63 21.12 0.69
CA ASN A 203 -23.05 21.69 -0.59
C ASN A 203 -22.23 21.22 -1.82
N GLY A 204 -21.96 19.92 -1.92
CA GLY A 204 -21.24 19.36 -3.07
C GLY A 204 -19.72 19.47 -2.98
N LYS A 205 -19.16 19.82 -1.82
CA LYS A 205 -17.73 20.07 -1.61
C LYS A 205 -17.25 19.43 -0.31
N TRP A 206 -16.03 18.93 -0.33
CA TRP A 206 -15.28 18.51 0.86
C TRP A 206 -14.52 19.71 1.43
N ILE A 207 -14.90 20.14 2.62
CA ILE A 207 -14.38 21.32 3.31
C ILE A 207 -14.01 20.98 4.76
N ASP A 208 -13.70 21.99 5.58
CA ASP A 208 -13.34 21.87 7.00
C ASP A 208 -12.28 20.78 7.25
N ILE A 209 -11.14 20.92 6.57
CA ILE A 209 -10.05 19.96 6.66
C ILE A 209 -9.38 20.07 8.04
N GLU A 210 -9.30 18.94 8.75
CA GLU A 210 -8.69 18.84 10.08
C GLU A 210 -7.60 17.75 10.08
N GLU A 211 -6.42 18.08 10.59
CA GLU A 211 -5.34 17.12 10.85
C GLU A 211 -5.72 16.24 12.05
N LEU A 212 -5.55 14.92 11.95
CA LEU A 212 -5.84 14.04 13.09
C LEU A 212 -4.82 14.22 14.24
N PRO A 213 -5.26 14.12 15.51
CA PRO A 213 -4.47 14.56 16.66
C PRO A 213 -3.26 13.68 16.98
N PHE A 214 -3.18 12.48 16.41
CA PHE A 214 -2.09 11.53 16.61
C PHE A 214 -1.08 11.53 15.45
N ASN A 215 -1.17 12.48 14.51
CA ASN A 215 -0.11 12.70 13.54
C ASN A 215 1.17 13.22 14.19
N SER A 216 2.28 13.11 13.47
CA SER A 216 3.58 13.62 13.89
C SER A 216 4.35 14.22 12.72
N ALA A 217 5.37 15.01 13.05
CA ALA A 217 6.38 15.47 12.10
C ALA A 217 7.54 14.46 11.95
N GLU A 218 7.58 13.40 12.76
CA GLU A 218 8.73 12.47 12.84
C GLU A 218 8.43 11.05 12.36
N TYR A 219 7.15 10.72 12.11
CA TYR A 219 6.71 9.46 11.53
C TYR A 219 5.51 9.69 10.59
N SER A 220 5.30 8.77 9.67
CA SER A 220 4.19 8.75 8.74
C SER A 220 2.97 8.04 9.33
N ILE A 221 1.79 8.58 9.01
CA ILE A 221 0.50 7.93 9.25
C ILE A 221 -0.31 8.00 7.96
N ALA A 222 -0.78 6.85 7.48
CA ALA A 222 -1.39 6.74 6.17
C ALA A 222 -2.45 5.63 6.09
N HIS A 223 -3.19 5.66 4.99
CA HIS A 223 -4.06 4.58 4.51
C HIS A 223 -5.20 4.24 5.49
N PRO A 224 -6.10 5.20 5.77
CA PRO A 224 -7.20 4.99 6.71
C PRO A 224 -8.19 3.93 6.23
N ALA A 225 -8.69 3.13 7.18
CA ALA A 225 -9.87 2.28 7.02
C ALA A 225 -10.76 2.35 8.26
N LEU A 226 -12.08 2.27 8.08
CA LEU A 226 -13.04 2.31 9.18
C LEU A 226 -13.53 0.89 9.53
N SER A 227 -13.75 0.61 10.82
CA SER A 227 -14.52 -0.56 11.22
C SER A 227 -15.94 -0.47 10.69
N LEU A 228 -16.60 -1.63 10.58
CA LEU A 228 -17.99 -1.69 10.13
C LEU A 228 -18.92 -0.82 11.00
N ASP A 229 -18.69 -0.72 12.30
CA ASP A 229 -19.51 0.09 13.20
C ASP A 229 -18.99 1.53 13.40
N GLU A 230 -17.95 1.92 12.66
CA GLU A 230 -17.30 3.24 12.71
C GLU A 230 -16.79 3.63 14.10
N LYS A 231 -16.50 2.64 14.95
CA LYS A 231 -15.89 2.84 16.28
C LYS A 231 -14.37 2.72 16.29
N PHE A 232 -13.78 2.21 15.21
CA PHE A 232 -12.34 2.12 15.07
C PHE A 232 -11.90 2.67 13.71
N LEU A 233 -10.76 3.36 13.74
CA LEU A 233 -10.02 3.77 12.55
C LEU A 233 -8.71 2.98 12.54
N TYR A 234 -8.49 2.24 11.46
CA TYR A 234 -7.27 1.49 11.18
C TYR A 234 -6.39 2.30 10.23
N PHE A 235 -5.08 2.17 10.35
CA PHE A 235 -4.11 2.87 9.52
C PHE A 235 -2.74 2.19 9.55
N ALA A 236 -1.87 2.56 8.62
CA ALA A 236 -0.47 2.14 8.58
C ALA A 236 0.45 3.26 9.14
N SER A 237 1.50 2.89 9.86
CA SER A 237 2.48 3.84 10.41
C SER A 237 3.84 3.21 10.67
N ASP A 238 4.91 4.02 10.58
CA ASP A 238 6.26 3.69 11.03
C ASP A 238 6.58 4.33 12.41
N MET A 239 5.54 4.65 13.20
CA MET A 239 5.72 5.28 14.50
C MET A 239 6.51 4.40 15.48
N PRO A 240 7.18 5.00 16.49
CA PRO A 240 7.96 4.26 17.47
C PRO A 240 7.14 3.12 18.11
N GLY A 241 7.75 1.92 18.13
CA GLY A 241 7.10 0.70 18.60
C GLY A 241 6.53 -0.19 17.48
N SER A 242 6.69 0.19 16.21
CA SER A 242 6.47 -0.70 15.06
C SER A 242 7.47 -1.85 15.04
N TYR A 243 7.07 -3.02 14.55
CA TYR A 243 7.92 -4.20 14.37
C TYR A 243 8.77 -4.11 13.11
N GLY A 244 8.23 -3.52 12.03
CA GLY A 244 8.86 -3.47 10.72
C GLY A 244 9.07 -2.06 10.17
N GLU A 245 9.11 -1.97 8.85
CA GLU A 245 9.21 -0.71 8.13
C GLU A 245 7.91 0.12 8.21
N SER A 246 6.75 -0.56 8.29
CA SER A 246 5.49 0.04 8.67
C SER A 246 4.55 -1.03 9.21
N ASP A 247 3.77 -0.69 10.23
CA ASP A 247 2.84 -1.59 10.88
C ASP A 247 1.41 -1.09 10.74
N LEU A 248 0.44 -2.01 10.85
CA LEU A 248 -0.96 -1.66 11.05
C LEU A 248 -1.25 -1.35 12.52
N TYR A 249 -1.99 -0.28 12.70
CA TYR A 249 -2.50 0.22 13.96
C TYR A 249 -4.01 0.41 13.89
N MET A 250 -4.64 0.46 15.07
CA MET A 250 -6.03 0.86 15.24
C MET A 250 -6.16 1.89 16.35
N VAL A 251 -7.16 2.75 16.24
CA VAL A 251 -7.51 3.73 17.27
C VAL A 251 -9.03 3.78 17.43
N GLU A 252 -9.50 3.93 18.68
CA GLU A 252 -10.92 4.18 18.95
C GLU A 252 -11.35 5.52 18.35
N LEU A 253 -12.50 5.52 17.68
CA LEU A 253 -13.20 6.70 17.19
C LEU A 253 -14.47 6.89 18.01
N TYR A 254 -14.50 7.94 18.82
CA TYR A 254 -15.62 8.25 19.70
C TYR A 254 -16.72 9.01 18.96
N LYS A 255 -17.94 8.98 19.51
CA LYS A 255 -19.13 9.58 18.89
C LYS A 255 -19.06 11.09 18.73
N ASP A 256 -18.27 11.77 19.56
CA ASP A 256 -18.01 13.20 19.48
C ASP A 256 -16.94 13.56 18.43
N GLY A 257 -16.41 12.55 17.74
CA GLY A 257 -15.36 12.69 16.74
C GLY A 257 -13.95 12.75 17.33
N SER A 258 -13.76 12.58 18.64
CA SER A 258 -12.44 12.45 19.25
C SER A 258 -11.87 11.04 19.07
N PHE A 259 -10.57 10.88 19.32
CA PHE A 259 -9.84 9.64 19.13
C PHE A 259 -9.18 9.17 20.43
N GLY A 260 -9.10 7.85 20.61
CA GLY A 260 -8.28 7.24 21.66
C GLY A 260 -6.79 7.26 21.33
N THR A 261 -6.04 6.40 22.00
CA THR A 261 -4.60 6.19 21.73
C THR A 261 -4.42 5.08 20.68
N PRO A 262 -3.59 5.29 19.64
CA PRO A 262 -3.25 4.24 18.70
C PRO A 262 -2.66 2.99 19.34
N GLN A 263 -3.08 1.82 18.86
CA GLN A 263 -2.62 0.51 19.31
C GLN A 263 -2.12 -0.32 18.13
N ASN A 264 -0.93 -0.91 18.29
CA ASN A 264 -0.34 -1.78 17.28
C ASN A 264 -1.17 -3.09 17.18
N MET A 265 -1.42 -3.58 15.97
CA MET A 265 -2.24 -4.78 15.74
C MET A 265 -1.53 -6.11 16.06
N GLY A 266 -0.30 -6.06 16.56
CA GLY A 266 0.45 -7.20 17.07
C GLY A 266 1.13 -8.03 15.97
N SER A 267 2.04 -8.90 16.40
CA SER A 267 2.97 -9.64 15.54
C SER A 267 2.34 -10.76 14.68
N VAL A 268 1.04 -11.00 14.81
CA VAL A 268 0.30 -11.89 13.89
C VAL A 268 -0.02 -11.17 12.59
N ILE A 269 -0.32 -9.86 12.67
CA ILE A 269 -0.61 -9.01 11.52
C ILE A 269 0.69 -8.37 11.04
N ASN A 270 1.44 -7.77 11.97
CA ASN A 270 2.63 -6.99 11.67
C ASN A 270 3.89 -7.86 11.69
N THR A 271 4.82 -7.59 10.79
CA THR A 271 6.05 -8.34 10.56
C THR A 271 7.26 -7.41 10.61
N SER A 272 8.43 -7.87 10.17
CA SER A 272 9.58 -6.99 9.96
C SER A 272 9.50 -6.18 8.66
N GLY A 273 8.54 -6.48 7.78
CA GLY A 273 8.34 -5.80 6.50
C GLY A 273 7.42 -4.59 6.61
N ARG A 274 6.71 -4.30 5.52
CA ARG A 274 5.71 -3.23 5.43
C ARG A 274 4.33 -3.85 5.44
N GLU A 275 3.54 -3.60 6.47
CA GLU A 275 2.10 -3.81 6.42
C GLU A 275 1.38 -2.47 6.17
N THR A 276 0.50 -2.47 5.17
CA THR A 276 -0.08 -1.23 4.66
C THR A 276 -1.46 -1.45 4.02
N PHE A 277 -2.14 -0.35 3.67
CA PHE A 277 -3.45 -0.33 3.01
C PHE A 277 -4.50 -1.26 3.65
N PRO A 278 -4.81 -1.09 4.95
CA PRO A 278 -5.85 -1.86 5.59
C PRO A 278 -7.22 -1.59 4.93
N TYR A 279 -8.09 -2.59 4.95
CA TYR A 279 -9.50 -2.48 4.58
C TYR A 279 -10.33 -3.43 5.43
N ILE A 280 -11.45 -2.95 5.96
CA ILE A 280 -12.41 -3.79 6.70
C ILE A 280 -13.63 -4.02 5.82
N SER A 281 -13.94 -5.29 5.55
CA SER A 281 -15.11 -5.64 4.74
C SER A 281 -16.44 -5.49 5.48
N ASP A 282 -17.53 -5.57 4.73
CA ASP A 282 -18.90 -5.60 5.23
C ASP A 282 -19.22 -6.84 6.09
N LYS A 283 -18.35 -7.86 6.12
CA LYS A 283 -18.42 -8.98 7.07
C LYS A 283 -17.34 -8.94 8.15
N GLY A 284 -16.66 -7.80 8.33
CA GLY A 284 -15.69 -7.59 9.39
C GLY A 284 -14.35 -8.32 9.19
N LYS A 285 -14.00 -8.69 7.96
CA LYS A 285 -12.68 -9.24 7.66
C LYS A 285 -11.69 -8.12 7.39
N LEU A 286 -10.48 -8.24 7.92
CA LEU A 286 -9.38 -7.34 7.62
C LEU A 286 -8.66 -7.83 6.37
N PHE A 287 -8.50 -6.95 5.40
CA PHE A 287 -7.60 -7.11 4.27
C PHE A 287 -6.48 -6.08 4.38
N PHE A 288 -5.28 -6.42 3.94
CA PHE A 288 -4.13 -5.52 3.94
C PHE A 288 -3.09 -5.98 2.92
N ALA A 289 -2.17 -5.10 2.54
CA ALA A 289 -1.02 -5.47 1.72
C ALA A 289 0.23 -5.62 2.59
N SER A 290 1.09 -6.60 2.27
CA SER A 290 2.36 -6.81 2.96
C SER A 290 3.44 -7.40 2.06
N ASP A 291 4.70 -7.00 2.29
CA ASP A 291 5.89 -7.64 1.72
C ASP A 291 6.72 -8.42 2.76
N GLY A 292 6.26 -8.48 4.01
CA GLY A 292 6.91 -9.22 5.09
C GLY A 292 6.29 -10.59 5.38
N HIS A 293 5.03 -10.81 4.99
CA HIS A 293 4.43 -12.15 4.97
C HIS A 293 4.87 -12.95 3.74
N GLN A 294 4.88 -14.28 3.83
CA GLN A 294 5.19 -15.13 2.68
C GLN A 294 4.15 -14.93 1.55
N GLY A 295 4.62 -14.44 0.41
CA GLY A 295 3.80 -14.08 -0.75
C GLY A 295 4.38 -14.49 -2.10
N LEU A 296 3.88 -13.88 -3.17
CA LEU A 296 4.24 -14.14 -4.56
C LEU A 296 5.18 -13.09 -5.15
N GLY A 297 5.16 -11.86 -4.64
CA GLY A 297 5.79 -10.70 -5.27
C GLY A 297 6.34 -9.68 -4.28
N GLY A 298 6.17 -8.39 -4.59
CA GLY A 298 6.52 -7.29 -3.71
C GLY A 298 5.50 -7.17 -2.57
N LEU A 299 4.66 -6.14 -2.62
CA LEU A 299 3.45 -6.13 -1.80
C LEU A 299 2.45 -7.18 -2.31
N ASP A 300 1.93 -7.98 -1.39
CA ASP A 300 0.88 -8.96 -1.65
C ASP A 300 -0.35 -8.67 -0.78
N ILE A 301 -1.55 -8.96 -1.29
CA ILE A 301 -2.80 -8.81 -0.53
C ILE A 301 -3.04 -10.03 0.36
N PHE A 302 -3.27 -9.77 1.64
CA PHE A 302 -3.59 -10.74 2.68
C PHE A 302 -4.96 -10.46 3.29
N MET A 303 -5.58 -11.51 3.83
CA MET A 303 -6.82 -11.47 4.59
C MET A 303 -6.57 -12.06 5.98
N ALA A 304 -6.89 -11.30 7.02
CA ALA A 304 -6.90 -11.76 8.41
C ALA A 304 -8.32 -12.09 8.86
N VAL A 305 -8.50 -13.28 9.44
CA VAL A 305 -9.78 -13.73 10.00
C VAL A 305 -9.60 -14.36 11.39
N PRO A 306 -10.56 -14.17 12.30
CA PRO A 306 -10.59 -14.91 13.55
C PRO A 306 -10.88 -16.40 13.28
N THR A 307 -10.32 -17.27 14.12
CA THR A 307 -10.58 -18.72 14.10
C THR A 307 -11.48 -19.13 15.26
N GLU A 308 -11.97 -20.37 15.24
CA GLU A 308 -12.80 -20.97 16.29
C GLU A 308 -12.18 -20.93 17.70
N TYR A 309 -10.86 -20.71 17.81
CA TYR A 309 -10.12 -20.62 19.07
C TYR A 309 -9.63 -19.20 19.37
N GLU A 310 -10.32 -18.18 18.85
CA GLU A 310 -9.99 -16.74 19.03
C GLU A 310 -8.59 -16.32 18.52
N LYS A 311 -7.88 -17.20 17.82
CA LYS A 311 -6.62 -16.86 17.16
C LYS A 311 -6.90 -16.23 15.81
N ILE A 312 -6.20 -15.15 15.47
CA ILE A 312 -6.20 -14.58 14.13
C ILE A 312 -5.31 -15.44 13.23
N LYS A 313 -5.77 -15.70 11.99
CA LYS A 313 -4.94 -16.28 10.92
C LYS A 313 -4.92 -15.36 9.72
N VAL A 314 -3.73 -15.24 9.14
CA VAL A 314 -3.46 -14.41 7.95
C VAL A 314 -3.33 -15.31 6.72
N TYR A 315 -3.98 -14.89 5.63
CA TYR A 315 -4.09 -15.63 4.38
C TYR A 315 -3.78 -14.73 3.18
N ASN A 316 -2.62 -14.91 2.52
CA ASN A 316 -2.36 -14.43 1.15
C ASN A 316 -3.49 -14.85 0.19
N LEU A 317 -4.03 -13.92 -0.60
CA LEU A 317 -5.15 -14.20 -1.51
C LEU A 317 -4.75 -15.00 -2.76
N GLY A 318 -3.46 -15.05 -3.09
CA GLY A 318 -2.90 -15.79 -4.21
C GLY A 318 -3.28 -15.21 -5.56
N ALA A 319 -2.81 -15.86 -6.62
CA ALA A 319 -3.19 -15.49 -7.98
C ALA A 319 -4.70 -15.68 -8.23
N PRO A 320 -5.34 -14.79 -8.99
CA PRO A 320 -4.76 -13.70 -9.79
C PRO A 320 -4.83 -12.32 -9.11
N ILE A 321 -5.27 -12.29 -7.85
CA ILE A 321 -5.26 -11.06 -7.04
C ILE A 321 -3.82 -10.63 -6.78
N ASN A 322 -2.97 -11.59 -6.41
CA ASN A 322 -1.55 -11.39 -6.24
C ASN A 322 -0.75 -11.89 -7.46
N SER A 323 0.38 -11.24 -7.70
CA SER A 323 1.27 -11.39 -8.84
C SER A 323 2.73 -11.35 -8.38
N SER A 324 3.68 -11.27 -9.32
CA SER A 324 5.10 -11.12 -8.99
C SER A 324 5.52 -9.68 -8.70
N GLU A 325 4.61 -8.71 -8.89
CA GLU A 325 4.86 -7.27 -8.68
C GLU A 325 4.18 -6.80 -7.38
N ASP A 326 3.91 -5.50 -7.23
CA ASP A 326 3.16 -4.97 -6.09
C ASP A 326 1.65 -5.04 -6.34
N ASP A 327 0.93 -5.58 -5.36
CA ASP A 327 -0.53 -5.74 -5.33
C ASP A 327 -1.08 -5.20 -4.01
N PHE A 328 -1.94 -4.18 -4.09
CA PHE A 328 -2.30 -3.39 -2.92
C PHE A 328 -3.67 -2.69 -3.05
N THR A 329 -4.11 -2.01 -1.99
CA THR A 329 -5.38 -1.23 -1.95
C THR A 329 -6.66 -2.02 -2.27
N PHE A 330 -6.77 -3.22 -1.71
CA PHE A 330 -7.91 -4.11 -1.92
C PHE A 330 -9.18 -3.62 -1.20
N ILE A 331 -10.30 -3.53 -1.93
CA ILE A 331 -11.64 -3.31 -1.39
C ILE A 331 -12.63 -4.32 -1.97
N ILE A 332 -13.62 -4.74 -1.19
CA ILE A 332 -14.65 -5.71 -1.62
C ILE A 332 -16.01 -5.39 -1.02
N ASN A 333 -17.06 -5.59 -1.83
CA ASN A 333 -18.42 -5.80 -1.36
C ASN A 333 -18.65 -7.33 -1.31
N GLU A 334 -18.69 -7.92 -0.11
CA GLU A 334 -18.81 -9.38 0.02
C GLU A 334 -20.23 -9.92 -0.20
N ALA A 335 -21.23 -9.05 -0.30
CA ALA A 335 -22.58 -9.43 -0.74
C ALA A 335 -22.59 -9.70 -2.26
N ASP A 336 -22.03 -8.79 -3.04
CA ASP A 336 -22.00 -8.88 -4.50
C ASP A 336 -20.75 -9.62 -5.03
N LYS A 337 -19.82 -9.97 -4.12
CA LYS A 337 -18.54 -10.62 -4.42
C LYS A 337 -17.69 -9.86 -5.43
N LYS A 338 -17.81 -8.54 -5.46
CA LYS A 338 -17.11 -7.67 -6.41
C LYS A 338 -16.31 -6.62 -5.70
N GLY A 339 -15.16 -6.27 -6.26
CA GLY A 339 -14.24 -5.35 -5.63
C GLY A 339 -13.20 -4.81 -6.59
N TYR A 340 -12.23 -4.13 -6.00
CA TYR A 340 -11.12 -3.51 -6.72
C TYR A 340 -9.82 -3.65 -5.93
N PHE A 341 -8.70 -3.62 -6.63
CA PHE A 341 -7.36 -3.48 -6.06
C PHE A 341 -6.48 -2.73 -7.07
N ALA A 342 -5.27 -2.35 -6.68
CA ALA A 342 -4.29 -1.72 -7.57
C ALA A 342 -3.04 -2.59 -7.70
N SER A 343 -2.37 -2.47 -8.84
CA SER A 343 -1.14 -3.20 -9.12
C SER A 343 -0.31 -2.50 -10.18
N ASN A 344 1.01 -2.63 -10.08
CA ASN A 344 1.97 -2.25 -11.12
C ASN A 344 2.35 -3.43 -12.04
N ARG A 345 1.55 -4.50 -12.05
CA ARG A 345 1.72 -5.65 -12.95
C ARG A 345 1.77 -5.24 -14.43
N LYS A 346 2.60 -5.96 -15.20
CA LYS A 346 2.70 -5.80 -16.66
C LYS A 346 1.34 -6.00 -17.34
N GLY A 347 1.09 -5.19 -18.37
CA GLY A 347 -0.19 -5.18 -19.11
C GLY A 347 -1.20 -4.15 -18.59
N GLY A 348 -0.85 -3.42 -17.54
CA GLY A 348 -1.50 -2.18 -17.11
C GLY A 348 -1.42 -1.04 -18.14
N ARG A 349 -2.12 0.06 -17.85
CA ARG A 349 -2.15 1.28 -18.66
C ARG A 349 -1.18 2.36 -18.16
N GLY A 350 -0.90 2.39 -16.85
CA GLY A 350 -0.05 3.36 -16.17
C GLY A 350 1.03 2.70 -15.32
N ASP A 351 1.53 3.43 -14.32
CA ASP A 351 2.49 2.89 -13.35
C ASP A 351 1.78 1.98 -12.35
N ASP A 352 0.74 2.50 -11.70
CA ASP A 352 -0.20 1.73 -10.89
C ASP A 352 -1.58 1.78 -11.55
N ASP A 353 -2.22 0.64 -11.69
CA ASP A 353 -3.51 0.50 -12.34
C ASP A 353 -4.55 -0.09 -11.39
N ILE A 354 -5.78 0.41 -11.46
CA ILE A 354 -6.91 -0.19 -10.75
C ILE A 354 -7.47 -1.35 -11.58
N TYR A 355 -7.58 -2.51 -10.93
CA TYR A 355 -8.22 -3.71 -11.44
C TYR A 355 -9.52 -3.94 -10.68
N SER A 356 -10.57 -4.31 -11.40
CA SER A 356 -11.78 -4.89 -10.82
C SER A 356 -11.63 -6.40 -10.70
N PHE A 357 -12.31 -6.99 -9.72
CA PHE A 357 -12.42 -8.43 -9.63
C PHE A 357 -13.82 -8.89 -9.23
N GLU A 358 -14.14 -10.13 -9.60
CA GLU A 358 -15.29 -10.89 -9.14
C GLU A 358 -14.79 -12.16 -8.45
N GLN A 359 -15.20 -12.37 -7.20
CA GLN A 359 -14.89 -13.55 -6.43
C GLN A 359 -15.90 -14.67 -6.78
N ILE A 360 -15.41 -15.71 -7.44
CA ILE A 360 -16.17 -16.87 -7.91
C ILE A 360 -16.32 -17.91 -6.78
N GLY A 361 -15.22 -18.28 -6.16
CA GLY A 361 -15.13 -19.31 -5.12
C GLY A 361 -15.09 -18.76 -3.68
N PRO A 362 -15.37 -19.56 -2.64
CA PRO A 362 -15.25 -19.10 -1.25
C PRO A 362 -13.78 -18.96 -0.82
N LEU A 363 -13.38 -17.76 -0.35
CA LEU A 363 -11.99 -17.47 0.07
C LEU A 363 -11.42 -18.49 1.07
N LEU A 364 -12.20 -18.90 2.06
CA LEU A 364 -11.76 -19.85 3.10
C LEU A 364 -11.71 -21.30 2.61
N GLU A 365 -12.63 -21.70 1.73
CA GLU A 365 -12.67 -23.08 1.24
C GLU A 365 -11.50 -23.38 0.31
N TYR A 366 -11.10 -22.43 -0.53
CA TYR A 366 -9.90 -22.55 -1.34
C TYR A 366 -8.65 -22.81 -0.49
N ARG A 367 -8.46 -22.05 0.60
CA ARG A 367 -7.36 -22.26 1.55
C ARG A 367 -7.45 -23.61 2.28
N LYS A 368 -8.65 -24.12 2.55
CA LYS A 368 -8.84 -25.49 3.10
C LYS A 368 -8.55 -26.57 2.05
N ARG A 369 -8.71 -26.27 0.75
CA ARG A 369 -8.51 -27.18 -0.40
C ARG A 369 -7.08 -27.15 -0.97
N MET A 370 -6.29 -26.10 -0.73
CA MET A 370 -4.83 -26.14 -0.93
C MET A 370 -4.33 -27.44 -0.27
N PRO A 371 -3.71 -28.36 -1.03
CA PRO A 371 -3.41 -29.68 -0.51
C PRO A 371 -2.70 -29.56 0.81
N LYS A 372 -3.21 -30.25 1.83
CA LYS A 372 -2.40 -30.61 2.99
C LYS A 372 -1.13 -31.27 2.43
N VAL A 373 -0.04 -30.50 2.28
CA VAL A 373 1.33 -31.00 2.04
C VAL A 373 1.67 -32.07 3.10
N LYS A 374 0.94 -32.10 4.23
CA LYS A 374 0.92 -33.19 5.22
C LYS A 374 0.62 -34.60 4.71
N LYS A 375 -0.14 -34.84 3.62
CA LYS A 375 -0.55 -36.22 3.31
C LYS A 375 0.53 -37.09 2.64
N LYS A 376 1.66 -36.50 2.22
CA LYS A 376 2.80 -37.25 1.64
C LYS A 376 3.94 -37.52 2.63
N LEU A 377 4.00 -36.76 3.73
CA LEU A 377 4.95 -36.95 4.84
C LEU A 377 4.48 -37.98 5.87
N GLU A 378 3.16 -38.12 6.09
CA GLU A 378 2.61 -39.10 7.04
C GLU A 378 2.71 -40.57 6.58
N GLN A 379 3.00 -40.84 5.30
CA GLN A 379 3.29 -42.21 4.82
C GLN A 379 4.76 -42.61 4.97
N HIS A 380 5.69 -41.67 5.21
CA HIS A 380 7.13 -41.94 5.34
C HIS A 380 7.63 -41.98 6.79
N MET A 381 6.78 -41.72 7.79
CA MET A 381 7.14 -41.83 9.23
C MET A 381 6.45 -43.01 9.94
N LYS A 382 6.31 -44.17 9.27
CA LYS A 382 6.11 -45.44 9.98
C LYS A 382 7.47 -46.01 10.40
N PHE A 383 8.02 -45.53 11.52
CA PHE A 383 9.01 -46.30 12.28
C PHE A 383 8.64 -46.36 13.77
N LYS A 384 8.80 -47.58 14.30
CA LYS A 384 8.17 -48.19 15.47
C LYS A 384 8.51 -47.51 16.81
N PRO A 385 7.61 -47.52 17.81
CA PRO A 385 7.99 -47.25 19.20
C PRO A 385 8.88 -48.38 19.75
N LYS A 386 10.04 -48.03 20.29
CA LYS A 386 10.82 -48.91 21.19
C LYS A 386 10.06 -49.04 22.52
N LYS A 387 9.79 -50.27 22.96
CA LYS A 387 9.36 -50.56 24.32
C LYS A 387 10.51 -50.22 25.28
N VAL A 388 10.21 -49.44 26.31
CA VAL A 388 11.06 -49.31 27.50
C VAL A 388 10.63 -50.43 28.45
N GLU A 389 11.54 -51.33 28.76
CA GLU A 389 11.35 -52.34 29.80
C GLU A 389 11.47 -51.68 31.18
N THR A 390 10.44 -51.85 31.99
CA THR A 390 10.49 -51.66 33.44
C THR A 390 11.13 -52.88 34.08
N THR A 391 12.26 -52.69 34.76
CA THR A 391 12.73 -53.63 35.80
C THR A 391 12.73 -52.91 37.13
N SER A 392 11.74 -53.25 37.96
CA SER A 392 11.79 -53.09 39.40
C SER A 392 12.43 -54.33 40.02
N LEU A 393 13.41 -54.14 40.89
CA LEU A 393 13.52 -54.79 42.20
C LEU A 393 14.37 -53.90 43.12
#